data_AF-A0A954T2G4-F1
#
_entry.id   AF-A0A954T2G4-F1
#
_cell.length_a   1.000
_cell.length_b   1.000
_cell.length_c   1.000
_cell.angle_alpha   90.00
_cell.angle_beta   90.00
_cell.angle_gamma   90.00
#
_symmetry.space_group_name_H-M   'P 1'
#
loop_
_entity.id
_entity.type
_entity.pdbx_description
1 polymer ?
#
loop_
_entity_poly.entity_id
_entity_poly.type
_entity_poly.pdbx_seq_one_letter_code
_entity_poly.pdbx_strand_id
1 'polypeptide(L)' 'FAKAVAAHVADGAQQADRETLEARLEVCTLCEHRNEDRCTVCGCYLAEKAAWRSSECPLGKWNEARNTETNTHAA' A
#
# COMPACT_ATOMS: atom_id res chain seq x y z
N PHE A 1 -3.31 -0.96 13.46
CA PHE A 1 -2.72 0.39 13.60
C PHE A 1 -1.31 0.39 14.25
N ALA A 2 -1.16 0.08 15.55
CA ALA A 2 0.11 0.25 16.29
C ALA A 2 1.35 -0.41 15.66
N LYS A 3 1.23 -1.62 15.12
CA LYS A 3 2.33 -2.32 14.42
C LYS A 3 2.93 -1.48 13.28
N ALA A 4 2.09 -0.81 12.49
CA ALA A 4 2.55 0.00 11.37
C ALA A 4 3.29 1.27 11.84
N VAL A 5 2.83 1.87 12.94
CA VAL A 5 3.51 3.02 13.56
C VAL A 5 4.88 2.62 14.10
N ALA A 6 4.96 1.50 14.83
CA ALA A 6 6.23 0.99 15.34
C ALA A 6 7.22 0.70 14.21
N ALA A 7 6.77 0.07 13.12
CA ALA A 7 7.60 -0.17 11.94
C ALA A 7 8.05 1.13 11.26
N HIS A 8 7.19 2.14 11.15
CA HIS A 8 7.55 3.43 10.57
C HIS A 8 8.62 4.15 11.38
N VAL A 9 8.48 4.17 12.71
CA VAL A 9 9.47 4.77 13.61
C VAL A 9 10.79 4.01 13.57
N ALA A 10 10.75 2.66 13.61
CA ALA A 10 11.94 1.82 13.51
C ALA A 10 12.68 2.00 12.17
N ASP A 11 11.94 2.32 11.11
CA ASP A 11 12.46 2.63 9.77
C ASP A 11 12.92 4.10 9.61
N GLY A 12 12.99 4.86 10.71
CA GLY A 12 13.45 6.26 10.70
C GLY A 12 12.43 7.25 10.14
N ALA A 13 11.13 6.95 10.26
CA ALA A 13 10.02 7.75 9.75
C ALA A 13 10.10 8.05 8.25
N GLN A 14 10.71 7.14 7.48
CA GLN A 14 10.95 7.35 6.06
C GLN A 14 9.68 7.17 5.22
N GLN A 15 9.54 8.03 4.21
CA GLN A 15 8.45 7.99 3.25
C GLN A 15 8.80 7.08 2.07
N ALA A 16 7.78 6.48 1.48
CA ALA A 16 7.85 5.87 0.16
C ALA A 16 8.03 6.96 -0.91
N ASP A 17 8.54 6.58 -2.08
CA ASP A 17 8.51 7.48 -3.23
C ASP A 17 7.07 7.71 -3.71
N ARG A 18 6.92 8.71 -4.58
CA ARG A 18 5.63 9.15 -5.09
C ARG A 18 4.91 8.05 -5.88
N GLU A 19 5.64 7.29 -6.69
CA GLU A 19 5.09 6.20 -7.51
C GLU A 19 4.52 5.09 -6.64
N THR A 20 5.26 4.69 -5.60
CA THR A 20 4.82 3.71 -4.62
C THR A 20 3.58 4.18 -3.85
N LEU A 21 3.54 5.44 -3.43
CA LEU A 21 2.38 6.02 -2.77
C LEU A 21 1.14 6.00 -3.68
N GLU A 22 1.28 6.48 -4.92
CA GLU A 22 0.20 6.53 -5.91
C GLU A 22 -0.34 5.12 -6.19
N ALA A 23 0.53 4.14 -6.45
CA ALA A 23 0.13 2.75 -6.71
C ALA A 23 -0.60 2.11 -5.50
N ARG A 24 -0.11 2.36 -4.28
CA ARG A 24 -0.75 1.86 -3.05
C ARG A 24 -2.14 2.47 -2.85
N LEU A 25 -2.31 3.76 -3.15
CA LEU A 25 -3.59 4.46 -3.04
C LEU A 25 -4.59 4.05 -4.13
N GLU A 26 -4.12 3.76 -5.34
CA GLU A 26 -4.96 3.23 -6.42
C GLU A 26 -5.60 1.90 -5.99
N VAL A 27 -4.79 0.96 -5.49
CA VAL A 27 -5.28 -0.30 -4.90
C VAL A 27 -6.31 -0.04 -3.80
N CYS A 28 -6.03 0.90 -2.89
CA CYS A 28 -6.94 1.21 -1.80
C CYS A 28 -8.25 1.87 -2.27
N THR A 29 -8.24 2.62 -3.37
CA THR A 29 -9.42 3.30 -3.93
C THR A 29 -10.46 2.30 -4.42
N LEU A 30 -10.02 1.15 -4.93
CA LEU A 30 -10.88 0.07 -5.40
C LEU A 30 -11.15 -1.02 -4.35
N CYS A 31 -10.56 -0.90 -3.16
CA CYS A 31 -10.62 -1.96 -2.14
C CYS A 31 -11.96 -1.98 -1.40
N GLU A 32 -12.61 -3.14 -1.33
CA GLU A 32 -13.85 -3.39 -0.60
C GLU A 32 -13.80 -3.06 0.92
N HIS A 33 -12.60 -2.98 1.48
CA HIS A 33 -12.37 -2.66 2.89
C HIS A 33 -12.09 -1.17 3.15
N ARG A 34 -12.19 -0.33 2.10
CA ARG A 34 -12.09 1.12 2.26
C ARG A 34 -13.39 1.65 2.86
N ASN A 35 -13.25 2.44 3.92
CA ASN A 35 -14.31 3.27 4.45
C ASN A 35 -13.78 4.71 4.53
N GLU A 36 -14.24 5.56 3.61
CA GLU A 36 -13.75 6.93 3.43
C GLU A 36 -12.22 7.02 3.28
N ASP A 37 -11.51 7.55 4.26
CA ASP A 37 -10.05 7.72 4.28
C ASP A 37 -9.33 6.61 5.09
N ARG A 38 -10.06 5.60 5.55
CA ARG A 38 -9.55 4.53 6.42
C ARG A 38 -9.76 3.13 5.87
N CYS A 39 -8.96 2.20 6.36
CA CYS A 39 -9.11 0.77 6.10
C CYS A 39 -9.80 0.08 7.29
N THR A 40 -10.88 -0.67 7.03
CA THR A 40 -11.62 -1.41 8.07
C THR A 40 -10.87 -2.62 8.62
N VAL A 41 -9.88 -3.15 7.89
CA VAL A 41 -9.07 -4.30 8.31
C VAL A 41 -7.93 -3.89 9.26
N CYS A 42 -7.21 -2.81 8.94
CA CYS A 42 -6.03 -2.41 9.72
C CYS A 42 -6.24 -1.18 10.63
N GLY A 43 -7.31 -0.43 10.40
CA GLY A 43 -7.67 0.80 11.11
C GLY A 43 -6.81 2.01 10.78
N CYS A 44 -5.87 1.91 9.84
CA CYS A 44 -5.02 3.05 9.46
C CYS A 44 -5.74 4.00 8.51
N TYR A 45 -5.35 5.27 8.56
CA TYR A 45 -5.59 6.22 7.49
C TYR A 45 -4.78 5.83 6.25
N LEU A 46 -5.43 5.87 5.09
CA LEU A 46 -4.90 5.33 3.85
C LEU A 46 -3.73 6.17 3.30
N ALA A 47 -3.84 7.50 3.32
CA ALA A 47 -2.83 8.40 2.80
C ALA A 47 -1.50 8.25 3.55
N GLU A 48 -1.55 8.26 4.87
CA GLU A 48 -0.39 8.16 5.76
C GLU A 48 0.22 6.76 5.65
N LYS A 49 -0.59 5.71 5.74
CA LYS A 49 -0.08 4.34 5.69
C LYS A 49 0.55 4.04 4.33
N ALA A 50 -0.08 4.48 3.23
CA ALA A 50 0.48 4.28 1.89
C ALA A 50 1.79 5.04 1.71
N ALA A 51 1.93 6.21 2.34
CA ALA A 51 3.13 7.05 2.25
C ALA A 51 4.31 6.52 3.08
N TRP A 52 4.10 5.64 4.06
CA TRP A 52 5.21 5.09 4.85
C TRP A 52 5.92 3.97 4.10
N ARG A 53 7.23 4.08 3.88
CA ARG A 53 7.99 3.08 3.13
C ARG A 53 7.88 1.68 3.72
N SER A 54 8.04 1.57 5.04
CA SER A 54 7.95 0.31 5.79
C SER A 54 6.54 -0.26 5.94
N SER A 55 5.51 0.44 5.47
CA SER A 55 4.14 -0.06 5.56
C SER A 55 3.81 -1.07 4.47
N GLU A 56 3.07 -2.09 4.88
CA GLU A 56 2.48 -3.10 4.00
C GLU A 56 0.96 -3.17 4.19
N CYS A 57 0.24 -3.61 3.16
CA CYS A 57 -1.16 -3.99 3.28
C CYS A 57 -1.23 -5.37 3.97
N PRO A 58 -1.96 -5.54 5.09
CA PRO A 58 -2.04 -6.84 5.77
C PRO A 58 -2.76 -7.91 4.95
N LEU A 59 -3.43 -7.53 3.86
CA LEU A 59 -4.06 -8.44 2.90
C LEU A 59 -3.15 -8.78 1.70
N GLY A 60 -1.93 -8.24 1.63
CA GLY A 60 -1.01 -8.47 0.52
C GLY A 60 -1.28 -7.67 -0.77
N LYS A 61 -2.42 -6.96 -0.87
CA LYS A 61 -2.88 -6.28 -2.10
C LYS A 61 -1.92 -5.24 -2.72
N TRP A 62 -0.88 -4.78 -2.01
CA TRP A 62 0.11 -3.81 -2.53
C TRP A 62 1.27 -4.46 -3.29
N ASN A 63 1.45 -5.79 -3.21
CA ASN A 63 2.58 -6.49 -3.82
C ASN A 63 2.26 -7.05 -5.22
N GLU A 64 1.07 -6.76 -5.76
CA GLU A 64 0.53 -7.40 -6.96
C GLU A 64 0.81 -6.63 -8.26
N ALA A 65 1.41 -5.43 -8.20
CA ALA A 65 1.70 -4.60 -9.37
C ALA A 65 2.88 -5.10 -10.25
N ARG A 66 3.34 -6.35 -10.09
CA ARG A 66 4.51 -6.88 -10.81
C ARG A 66 4.22 -7.96 -11.84
N ASN A 67 2.97 -8.26 -12.18
CA ASN A 67 2.66 -9.25 -13.21
C ASN A 67 1.39 -8.92 -14.00
N THR A 68 1.51 -7.98 -14.93
CA THR A 68 0.74 -8.01 -16.18
C THR A 68 1.65 -7.58 -17.31
N GLU A 69 1.75 -8.44 -18.33
CA GLU A 69 2.41 -8.23 -19.63
C GLU A 69 3.91 -8.59 -19.74
N THR A 70 4.21 -9.87 -19.67
CA THR A 70 5.22 -10.46 -20.58
C THR A 70 4.59 -11.66 -21.26
N ASN A 71 3.75 -11.40 -22.27
CA ASN A 71 3.43 -12.41 -23.26
C ASN A 71 3.22 -11.75 -24.62
N THR A 72 4.31 -11.19 -25.16
CA THR A 72 4.44 -10.95 -26.60
C THR A 72 4.29 -12.31 -27.28
N HIS A 73 3.12 -12.55 -27.89
CA HIS A 73 2.98 -13.60 -28.89
C HIS A 73 3.90 -13.25 -30.06
N ALA A 74 5.09 -13.85 -30.04
CA ALA A 74 5.92 -14.06 -31.21
C ALA A 74 5.64 -15.49 -31.69
N ALA A 75 4.81 -15.60 -32.73
CA ALA A 75 4.79 -16.69 -33.70
C ALA A 75 4.07 -16.20 -34.96
#